data_AF-A0A380ELG4-F1
#
_entry.id   AF-A0A380ELG4-F1
#
_cell.length_a   1.000
_cell.length_b   1.000
_cell.length_c   1.000
_cell.angle_alpha   90.00
_cell.angle_beta   90.00
_cell.angle_gamma   90.00
#
_symmetry.space_group_name_H-M   'P 1'
#
loop_
_entity.id
_entity.type
_entity.pdbx_description
1 polymer ?
#
loop_
_entity_poly.entity_id
_entity_poly.type
_entity_poly.pdbx_seq_one_letter_code
_entity_poly.pdbx_strand_id
1 'polypeptide(L)'
;MYATTPKENRKKVAALLIPATLTAVVVGITEPLEFTFLFIAPYLFVLHAVLAASMDTLMYAFGVVGNMGGGLLDFISTNWLPLGKEHWGTYVAQVIIGLIFVAIYFFLFRFLILKFDIPLPGRKKTEEEVKLFSKQDYKNKKGDSVDSKRASSGNEYEDKAAYYLDGLGGKENIKDVTNCTTRLRLTVYDESKVADTEYFTHQQMAHGLVKSGKSIQVVVGMTVPQVREAFEQMVEDQSPEDK
;
A
#
# COMPACT_ATOMS: atom_id res chain seq x y z
N MET A 1 13.96 -14.45 -4.01
CA MET A 1 14.09 -13.11 -4.63
C MET A 1 15.54 -12.70 -4.84
N TYR A 2 16.34 -12.46 -3.79
CA TYR A 2 17.75 -12.03 -3.95
C TYR A 2 18.61 -12.99 -4.80
N ALA A 3 18.52 -14.30 -4.55
CA ALA A 3 19.30 -15.31 -5.26
C ALA A 3 19.00 -15.38 -6.77
N THR A 4 17.86 -14.86 -7.21
CA THR A 4 17.42 -14.83 -8.61
C THR A 4 17.71 -13.48 -9.28
N THR A 5 18.33 -12.54 -8.57
CA THR A 5 18.69 -11.19 -9.08
C THR A 5 20.05 -11.21 -9.80
N PRO A 6 20.16 -10.60 -11.01
CA PRO A 6 21.43 -10.38 -11.70
C PRO A 6 22.46 -9.65 -10.84
N LYS A 7 23.76 -9.97 -11.02
CA LYS A 7 24.84 -9.44 -10.18
C LYS A 7 24.87 -7.91 -10.10
N GLU A 8 24.57 -7.23 -11.20
CA GLU A 8 24.52 -5.77 -11.32
C GLU A 8 23.48 -5.11 -10.39
N ASN A 9 22.34 -5.77 -10.16
CA ASN A 9 21.24 -5.23 -9.34
C ASN A 9 21.24 -5.76 -7.90
N ARG A 10 22.09 -6.74 -7.55
CA ARG A 10 22.11 -7.36 -6.21
C ARG A 10 22.32 -6.37 -5.08
N LYS A 11 23.24 -5.40 -5.24
CA LYS A 11 23.46 -4.38 -4.19
C LYS A 11 22.20 -3.56 -3.92
N LYS A 12 21.51 -3.11 -4.98
CA LYS A 12 20.25 -2.36 -4.87
C LYS A 12 19.14 -3.20 -4.25
N VAL A 13 18.98 -4.44 -4.72
CA VAL A 13 17.97 -5.37 -4.19
C VAL A 13 18.25 -5.75 -2.74
N ALA A 14 19.51 -5.95 -2.35
CA ALA A 14 19.88 -6.22 -0.95
C ALA A 14 19.53 -5.03 -0.04
N ALA A 15 19.80 -3.80 -0.49
CA ALA A 15 19.47 -2.59 0.26
C ALA A 15 17.95 -2.45 0.53
N LEU A 16 17.10 -3.04 -0.32
CA LEU A 16 15.65 -3.08 -0.12
C LEU A 16 15.19 -4.29 0.70
N LEU A 17 15.68 -5.49 0.36
CA LEU A 17 15.22 -6.72 0.97
C LEU A 17 15.70 -6.89 2.41
N ILE A 18 16.90 -6.42 2.76
CA ILE A 18 17.44 -6.57 4.12
C ILE A 18 16.57 -5.81 5.14
N PRO A 19 16.27 -4.51 4.98
CA PRO A 19 15.40 -3.79 5.90
C PRO A 19 13.99 -4.40 5.95
N ALA A 20 13.38 -4.70 4.81
CA ALA A 20 12.04 -5.28 4.75
C ALA A 20 11.97 -6.65 5.44
N THR A 21 12.98 -7.51 5.24
CA THR A 21 13.07 -8.81 5.92
C THR A 21 13.28 -8.64 7.42
N LEU A 22 14.11 -7.69 7.83
CA LEU A 22 14.33 -7.40 9.25
C LEU A 22 13.03 -6.94 9.92
N THR A 23 12.30 -6.01 9.29
CA THR A 23 10.99 -5.56 9.79
C THR A 23 9.99 -6.72 9.88
N ALA A 24 9.92 -7.57 8.86
CA ALA A 24 9.05 -8.74 8.86
C ALA A 24 9.38 -9.72 9.99
N VAL A 25 10.67 -10.01 10.23
CA VAL A 25 11.09 -10.92 11.30
C VAL A 25 10.84 -10.31 12.68
N VAL A 26 11.20 -9.05 12.88
CA VAL A 26 11.19 -8.41 14.20
C VAL A 26 9.78 -8.03 14.64
N VAL A 27 8.97 -7.48 13.72
CA VAL A 27 7.66 -6.86 14.01
C VAL A 27 6.50 -7.66 13.40
N GLY A 28 6.75 -8.62 12.51
CA GLY A 28 5.71 -9.44 11.89
C GLY A 28 5.02 -8.81 10.67
N ILE A 29 5.42 -7.60 10.25
CA ILE A 29 4.85 -6.89 9.09
C ILE A 29 5.48 -7.42 7.80
N THR A 30 4.75 -8.26 7.06
CA THR A 30 5.24 -8.95 5.85
C THR A 30 4.84 -8.28 4.53
N GLU A 31 3.89 -7.34 4.56
CA GLU A 31 3.29 -6.72 3.38
C GLU A 31 4.32 -6.11 2.41
N PRO A 32 5.38 -5.41 2.86
CA PRO A 32 6.37 -4.84 1.95
C PRO A 32 7.08 -5.90 1.09
N LEU A 33 7.22 -7.13 1.59
CA LEU A 33 7.78 -8.25 0.84
C LEU A 33 6.70 -8.89 -0.06
N GLU A 34 5.50 -9.09 0.46
CA GLU A 34 4.40 -9.75 -0.25
C GLU A 34 3.95 -8.96 -1.49
N PHE A 35 3.89 -7.63 -1.37
CA PHE A 35 3.51 -6.76 -2.48
C PHE A 35 4.48 -6.83 -3.67
N THR A 36 5.73 -7.26 -3.47
CA THR A 36 6.70 -7.45 -4.56
C THR A 36 6.31 -8.56 -5.54
N PHE A 37 5.43 -9.47 -5.14
CA PHE A 37 4.97 -10.56 -6.01
C PHE A 37 3.46 -10.70 -6.09
N LEU A 38 2.69 -10.24 -5.09
CA LEU A 38 1.23 -10.29 -5.08
C LEU A 38 0.62 -9.72 -6.38
N PHE A 39 1.11 -8.56 -6.81
CA PHE A 39 0.58 -7.86 -7.99
C PHE A 39 1.22 -8.30 -9.31
N ILE A 40 2.40 -8.92 -9.26
CA ILE A 40 3.16 -9.36 -10.45
C ILE A 40 2.80 -10.79 -10.84
N ALA A 41 2.69 -11.67 -9.84
CA ALA A 41 2.42 -13.09 -9.99
C ALA A 41 1.40 -13.52 -8.91
N PRO A 42 0.09 -13.24 -9.10
CA PRO A 42 -0.95 -13.59 -8.13
C PRO A 42 -0.97 -15.08 -7.75
N TYR A 43 -0.63 -15.97 -8.69
CA TYR A 43 -0.51 -17.40 -8.44
C TYR A 43 0.61 -17.75 -7.43
N LEU A 44 1.69 -16.95 -7.37
CA LEU A 44 2.75 -17.11 -6.38
C LEU A 44 2.26 -16.71 -4.98
N PHE A 45 1.31 -15.77 -4.90
CA PHE A 45 0.64 -15.43 -3.65
C PHE A 45 -0.37 -16.49 -3.20
N VAL A 46 -1.10 -17.12 -4.13
CA VAL A 46 -1.93 -18.29 -3.79
C VAL A 46 -1.05 -19.41 -3.21
N LEU A 47 0.10 -19.67 -3.81
CA LEU A 47 1.07 -20.62 -3.27
C LEU A 47 1.58 -20.22 -1.87
N HIS A 48 1.95 -18.95 -1.69
CA HIS A 48 2.33 -18.40 -0.38
C HIS A 48 1.26 -18.67 0.68
N ALA A 49 -0.01 -18.37 0.38
CA ALA A 49 -1.12 -18.61 1.29
C ALA A 49 -1.28 -20.10 1.65
N VAL A 50 -1.14 -21.01 0.68
CA VAL A 50 -1.18 -22.45 0.93
C VAL A 50 -0.01 -22.91 1.80
N LEU A 51 1.20 -22.43 1.52
CA LEU A 51 2.38 -22.76 2.32
C LEU A 51 2.25 -22.23 3.76
N ALA A 52 1.80 -20.99 3.93
CA ALA A 52 1.53 -20.40 5.25
C ALA A 52 0.48 -21.22 6.03
N ALA A 53 -0.66 -21.52 5.40
CA ALA A 53 -1.71 -22.34 6.03
C ALA A 53 -1.20 -23.75 6.39
N SER A 54 -0.38 -24.37 5.53
CA SER A 54 0.20 -25.69 5.81
C SER A 54 1.23 -25.66 6.93
N MET A 55 2.02 -24.57 7.04
CA MET A 55 2.95 -24.35 8.14
C MET A 55 2.20 -24.22 9.46
N ASP A 56 1.18 -23.39 9.52
CA ASP A 56 0.36 -23.18 10.72
C ASP A 56 -0.36 -24.47 11.13
N THR A 57 -0.88 -25.21 10.15
CA THR A 57 -1.51 -26.52 10.40
C THR A 57 -0.51 -27.51 11.00
N LEU A 58 0.73 -27.54 10.47
CA LEU A 58 1.78 -28.42 10.98
C LEU A 58 2.21 -27.99 12.39
N MET A 59 2.43 -26.69 12.61
CA MET A 59 2.75 -26.14 13.92
C MET A 59 1.69 -26.53 14.95
N TYR A 60 0.41 -26.35 14.64
CA TYR A 60 -0.69 -26.76 15.49
C TYR A 60 -0.68 -28.27 15.78
N ALA A 61 -0.46 -29.12 14.77
CA ALA A 61 -0.40 -30.57 14.92
C ALA A 61 0.74 -31.03 15.84
N PHE A 62 1.85 -30.28 15.89
CA PHE A 62 2.98 -30.52 16.80
C PHE A 62 2.83 -29.83 18.17
N GLY A 63 1.64 -29.29 18.48
CA GLY A 63 1.35 -28.68 19.77
C GLY A 63 1.93 -27.26 19.94
N VAL A 64 2.30 -26.60 18.84
CA VAL A 64 2.65 -25.17 18.85
C VAL A 64 1.35 -24.38 18.85
N VAL A 65 0.93 -23.97 20.05
CA VAL A 65 -0.32 -23.24 20.29
C VAL A 65 -0.02 -22.00 21.13
N GLY A 66 -0.55 -20.85 20.76
CA GLY A 66 -0.34 -19.58 21.46
C GLY A 66 -0.52 -18.37 20.54
N ASN A 67 -0.27 -17.18 21.07
CA ASN A 67 -0.22 -15.96 20.25
C ASN A 67 1.14 -15.87 19.54
N MET A 68 1.16 -16.16 18.24
CA MET A 68 2.38 -16.26 17.42
C MET A 68 2.42 -15.21 16.28
N GLY A 69 1.45 -14.29 16.23
CA GLY A 69 1.24 -13.41 15.08
C GLY A 69 2.09 -12.13 15.03
N GLY A 70 2.63 -11.67 16.17
CA GLY A 70 3.24 -10.33 16.28
C GLY A 70 4.74 -10.22 15.97
N GLY A 71 5.33 -11.21 15.29
CA GLY A 71 6.77 -11.24 15.00
C GLY A 71 7.63 -11.61 16.21
N LEU A 72 8.96 -11.51 16.06
CA LEU A 72 9.92 -12.02 17.05
C LEU A 72 9.83 -11.32 18.42
N LEU A 73 9.61 -10.00 18.45
CA LEU A 73 9.56 -9.27 19.73
C LEU A 73 8.32 -9.61 20.56
N ASP A 74 7.15 -9.62 19.91
CA ASP A 74 5.90 -10.07 20.55
C ASP A 74 6.04 -11.50 21.04
N PHE A 75 6.58 -12.38 20.20
CA PHE A 75 6.76 -13.78 20.54
C PHE A 75 7.71 -14.01 21.72
N ILE A 76 8.86 -13.32 21.77
CA ILE A 76 9.80 -13.45 22.88
C ILE A 76 9.16 -12.97 24.18
N SER A 77 8.48 -11.83 24.14
CA SER A 77 7.89 -11.20 25.33
C SER A 77 6.69 -11.96 25.88
N THR A 78 5.85 -12.53 25.02
CA THR A 78 4.60 -13.19 25.41
C THR A 78 4.72 -14.70 25.60
N ASN A 79 5.71 -15.35 24.97
CA ASN A 79 5.86 -16.80 25.00
C ASN A 79 7.21 -17.26 25.58
N TRP A 80 8.33 -16.95 24.94
CA TRP A 80 9.63 -17.52 25.36
C TRP A 80 10.05 -17.10 26.77
N LEU A 81 9.97 -15.82 27.11
CA LEU A 81 10.36 -15.33 28.44
C LEU A 81 9.43 -15.85 29.56
N PRO A 82 8.09 -15.73 29.46
CA PRO A 82 7.21 -16.16 30.55
C PRO A 82 6.99 -17.68 30.61
N LEU A 83 6.96 -18.37 29.47
CA LEU A 83 6.53 -19.77 29.36
C LEU A 83 7.67 -20.72 28.94
N GLY A 84 8.88 -20.19 28.71
CA GLY A 84 10.07 -20.93 28.25
C GLY A 84 10.43 -22.17 29.07
N LYS A 85 10.31 -22.08 30.39
CA LYS A 85 10.72 -23.17 31.31
C LYS A 85 9.83 -24.41 31.18
N GLU A 86 8.52 -24.21 31.06
CA GLU A 86 7.53 -25.29 31.03
C GLU A 86 7.28 -25.81 29.60
N HIS A 87 7.50 -24.96 28.58
CA HIS A 87 7.12 -25.25 27.19
C HIS A 87 8.29 -25.23 26.19
N TRP A 88 9.54 -25.43 26.66
CA TRP A 88 10.73 -25.38 25.81
C TRP A 88 10.65 -26.29 24.56
N GLY A 89 10.11 -27.51 24.71
CA GLY A 89 9.97 -28.46 23.61
C GLY A 89 9.11 -27.94 22.46
N THR A 90 8.05 -27.19 22.76
CA THR A 90 7.15 -26.56 21.77
C THR A 90 7.90 -25.52 20.94
N TYR A 91 8.75 -24.72 21.57
CA TYR A 91 9.53 -23.69 20.88
C TYR A 91 10.63 -24.26 20.00
N VAL A 92 11.25 -25.37 20.43
CA VAL A 92 12.18 -26.12 19.59
C VAL A 92 11.46 -26.66 18.35
N ALA A 93 10.29 -27.26 18.52
CA ALA A 93 9.49 -27.76 17.40
C ALA A 93 9.12 -26.63 16.41
N GLN A 94 8.70 -25.46 16.92
CA GLN A 94 8.41 -24.28 16.11
C GLN A 94 9.61 -23.83 15.27
N VAL A 95 10.81 -23.71 15.89
CA VAL A 95 12.02 -23.30 15.18
C VAL A 95 12.41 -24.31 14.10
N ILE A 96 12.31 -25.61 14.39
CA ILE A 96 12.59 -26.68 13.43
C ILE A 96 11.62 -26.60 12.24
N ILE A 97 10.31 -26.51 12.51
CA ILE A 97 9.28 -26.38 11.46
C ILE A 97 9.54 -25.11 10.63
N GLY A 98 9.80 -23.97 11.27
CA GLY A 98 10.12 -22.72 10.59
C GLY A 98 11.33 -22.84 9.66
N LEU A 99 12.43 -23.46 10.11
CA LEU A 99 13.62 -23.68 9.28
C LEU A 99 13.35 -24.62 8.08
N ILE A 100 12.55 -25.66 8.27
CA ILE A 100 12.11 -26.54 7.18
C ILE A 100 11.31 -25.73 6.15
N PHE A 101 10.36 -24.92 6.61
CA PHE A 101 9.56 -24.07 5.72
C PHE A 101 10.40 -23.00 5.02
N VAL A 102 11.41 -22.40 5.67
CA VAL A 102 12.36 -21.50 5.01
C VAL A 102 13.05 -22.18 3.83
N ALA A 103 13.49 -23.44 3.99
CA ALA A 103 14.09 -24.20 2.91
C ALA A 103 13.07 -24.49 1.79
N ILE A 104 11.87 -24.96 2.13
CA ILE A 104 10.78 -25.22 1.17
C ILE A 104 10.46 -23.96 0.37
N TYR A 105 10.21 -22.84 1.04
CA TYR A 105 9.97 -21.54 0.43
C TYR A 105 11.12 -21.14 -0.49
N PHE A 106 12.37 -21.23 -0.02
CA PHE A 106 13.53 -20.83 -0.81
C PHE A 106 13.63 -21.61 -2.11
N PHE A 107 13.60 -22.95 -2.05
CA PHE A 107 13.76 -23.78 -3.24
C PHE A 107 12.57 -23.66 -4.18
N LEU A 108 11.35 -23.67 -3.65
CA LEU A 108 10.13 -23.62 -4.45
C LEU A 108 9.96 -22.24 -5.13
N PHE A 109 10.10 -21.14 -4.38
CA PHE A 109 10.04 -19.80 -4.97
C PHE A 109 11.16 -19.62 -5.97
N ARG A 110 12.41 -20.01 -5.65
CA ARG A 110 13.52 -19.90 -6.59
C ARG A 110 13.25 -20.66 -7.88
N PHE A 111 12.73 -21.89 -7.78
CA PHE A 111 12.37 -22.70 -8.93
C PHE A 111 11.30 -22.01 -9.79
N LEU A 112 10.19 -21.58 -9.19
CA LEU A 112 9.08 -20.95 -9.92
C LEU A 112 9.47 -19.61 -10.55
N ILE A 113 10.20 -18.79 -9.80
CA ILE A 113 10.74 -17.52 -10.29
C ILE A 113 11.57 -17.78 -11.54
N LEU A 114 12.55 -18.69 -11.48
CA LEU A 114 13.40 -19.01 -12.63
C LEU A 114 12.63 -19.66 -13.79
N LYS A 115 11.75 -20.62 -13.50
CA LYS A 115 11.00 -21.39 -14.49
C LYS A 115 10.01 -20.56 -15.31
N PHE A 116 9.33 -19.60 -14.65
CA PHE A 116 8.29 -18.77 -15.27
C PHE A 116 8.76 -17.36 -15.62
N ASP A 117 10.06 -17.09 -15.50
CA ASP A 117 10.67 -15.78 -15.72
C ASP A 117 9.94 -14.57 -15.08
N ILE A 118 9.44 -14.77 -13.85
CA ILE A 118 8.69 -13.77 -13.08
C ILE A 118 9.48 -12.45 -12.92
N PRO A 119 8.97 -11.29 -13.40
CA PRO A 119 9.69 -10.02 -13.40
C PRO A 119 9.67 -9.34 -12.02
N LEU A 120 10.33 -9.92 -11.03
CA LEU A 120 10.48 -9.33 -9.70
C LEU A 120 11.40 -8.08 -9.72
N PRO A 121 11.27 -7.16 -8.74
CA PRO A 121 12.13 -5.98 -8.63
C PRO A 121 13.62 -6.29 -8.79
N GLY A 122 14.28 -5.56 -9.69
CA GLY A 122 15.71 -5.70 -9.98
C GLY A 122 16.12 -6.97 -10.74
N ARG A 123 15.16 -7.82 -11.19
CA ARG A 123 15.47 -9.02 -11.97
C ARG A 123 15.65 -8.75 -13.47
N LYS A 124 14.88 -7.86 -14.07
CA LYS A 124 15.04 -7.46 -15.47
C LYS A 124 16.14 -6.40 -15.61
N LYS A 125 16.77 -6.36 -16.79
CA LYS A 125 17.83 -5.42 -17.15
C LYS A 125 17.33 -4.00 -17.44
N THR A 126 16.04 -3.86 -17.74
CA THR A 126 15.42 -2.58 -18.06
C THR A 126 15.40 -1.69 -16.81
N GLU A 127 15.55 -0.37 -17.00
CA GLU A 127 15.52 0.70 -16.00
C GLU A 127 14.18 0.84 -15.24
N GLU A 128 13.48 -0.27 -14.94
CA GLU A 128 12.42 -0.24 -13.95
C GLU A 128 13.06 0.04 -12.58
N GLU A 129 12.57 1.07 -11.88
CA GLU A 129 13.01 1.44 -10.54
C GLU A 129 13.10 0.20 -9.66
N VAL A 130 14.31 -0.08 -9.16
CA VAL A 130 14.51 -1.10 -8.13
C VAL A 130 13.92 -0.54 -6.85
N LYS A 131 12.63 -0.80 -6.63
CA LYS A 131 11.88 -0.45 -5.41
C LYS A 131 10.99 -1.62 -4.99
N LEU A 132 10.61 -1.64 -3.72
CA LEU A 132 9.55 -2.53 -3.25
C LEU A 132 8.22 -1.96 -3.74
N PHE A 133 7.40 -2.81 -4.35
CA PHE A 133 6.09 -2.37 -4.80
C PHE A 133 5.17 -2.23 -3.59
N SER A 134 4.41 -1.15 -3.55
CA SER A 134 3.29 -0.96 -2.64
C SER A 134 1.97 -1.16 -3.38
N LYS A 135 0.88 -1.28 -2.62
CA LYS A 135 -0.48 -1.25 -3.17
C LYS A 135 -0.75 0.04 -3.98
N GLN A 136 -0.08 1.15 -3.63
CA GLN A 136 -0.22 2.42 -4.32
C GLN A 136 0.51 2.43 -5.67
N ASP A 137 1.71 1.84 -5.74
CA ASP A 137 2.45 1.69 -7.01
C ASP A 137 1.66 0.89 -8.06
N TYR A 138 0.94 -0.16 -7.62
CA TYR A 138 0.09 -0.93 -8.52
C TYR A 138 -1.08 -0.11 -9.06
N LYS A 139 -1.74 0.68 -8.21
CA LYS A 139 -2.84 1.55 -8.63
C LYS A 139 -2.36 2.59 -9.64
N ASN A 140 -1.18 3.17 -9.42
CA ASN A 140 -0.58 4.13 -10.35
C ASN A 140 -0.29 3.47 -11.71
N LYS A 141 0.30 2.25 -11.73
CA LYS A 141 0.59 1.52 -12.98
C LYS A 141 -0.66 1.07 -13.75
N LYS A 142 -1.79 0.87 -13.06
CA LYS A 142 -3.08 0.52 -13.69
C LYS A 142 -3.86 1.74 -14.20
N GLY A 143 -3.55 2.94 -13.71
CA GLY A 143 -4.02 4.20 -14.29
C GLY A 143 -3.33 4.54 -15.62
N ASP A 144 -2.06 4.11 -15.79
CA ASP A 144 -1.25 4.39 -16.99
C ASP A 144 -1.53 3.49 -18.22
N SER A 145 -2.49 2.55 -18.15
CA SER A 145 -2.73 1.58 -19.24
C SER A 145 -4.01 1.81 -20.06
N VAL A 146 -4.60 3.01 -19.97
CA VAL A 146 -5.58 3.50 -20.95
C VAL A 146 -5.02 4.80 -21.56
N ASP A 147 -4.55 4.69 -22.81
CA ASP A 147 -4.13 5.77 -23.72
C ASP A 147 -2.93 6.65 -23.35
N SER A 148 -1.72 6.07 -23.40
CA SER A 148 -0.48 6.83 -23.62
C SER A 148 -0.32 7.22 -25.11
N LYS A 149 -1.25 8.02 -25.64
CA LYS A 149 -1.04 8.83 -26.86
C LYS A 149 -1.83 10.13 -26.78
N ARG A 150 -1.42 11.02 -25.87
CA ARG A 150 -1.46 12.47 -26.07
C ARG A 150 -0.55 13.16 -25.06
N ALA A 151 0.63 13.53 -25.53
CA ALA A 151 1.36 14.64 -24.93
C ALA A 151 0.58 15.92 -25.28
N SER A 152 -0.15 16.45 -24.30
CA SER A 152 -0.57 17.86 -24.14
C SER A 152 -1.72 17.96 -23.12
N SER A 153 -1.52 18.76 -22.06
CA SER A 153 -2.53 19.43 -21.20
C SER A 153 -3.15 18.67 -20.00
N GLY A 154 -2.93 19.17 -18.78
CA GLY A 154 -3.82 19.02 -17.61
C GLY A 154 -3.48 17.90 -16.62
N ASN A 155 -3.12 18.25 -15.39
CA ASN A 155 -2.82 17.32 -14.29
C ASN A 155 -4.16 16.78 -13.75
N GLU A 156 -4.40 15.46 -13.73
CA GLU A 156 -5.68 14.87 -13.27
C GLU A 156 -6.15 15.40 -11.89
N TYR A 157 -5.19 15.75 -11.03
CA TYR A 157 -5.46 16.35 -9.72
C TYR A 157 -5.98 17.79 -9.82
N GLU A 158 -5.47 18.58 -10.76
CA GLU A 158 -5.95 19.94 -11.06
C GLU A 158 -7.36 19.86 -11.66
N ASP A 159 -7.63 18.91 -12.55
CA ASP A 159 -8.97 18.71 -13.11
C ASP A 159 -9.99 18.37 -12.01
N LYS A 160 -9.61 17.48 -11.08
CA LYS A 160 -10.43 17.15 -9.90
C LYS A 160 -10.61 18.35 -8.96
N ALA A 161 -9.55 19.09 -8.70
CA ALA A 161 -9.60 20.28 -7.85
C ALA A 161 -10.53 21.35 -8.44
N ALA A 162 -10.40 21.65 -9.74
CA ALA A 162 -11.25 22.60 -10.45
C ALA A 162 -12.72 22.15 -10.46
N TYR A 163 -12.96 20.87 -10.72
CA TYR A 163 -14.30 20.29 -10.69
C TYR A 163 -14.95 20.39 -9.31
N TYR A 164 -14.20 20.10 -8.25
CA TYR A 164 -14.72 20.25 -6.89
C TYR A 164 -14.99 21.71 -6.54
N LEU A 165 -14.12 22.63 -6.96
CA LEU A 165 -14.28 24.05 -6.69
C LEU A 165 -15.56 24.60 -7.32
N ASP A 166 -15.85 24.21 -8.56
CA ASP A 166 -17.09 24.55 -9.26
C ASP A 166 -18.31 23.96 -8.52
N GLY A 167 -18.28 22.67 -8.19
CA GLY A 167 -19.35 22.01 -7.43
C GLY A 167 -19.57 22.54 -6.01
N LEU A 168 -18.57 23.18 -5.41
CA LEU A 168 -18.67 23.81 -4.09
C LEU A 168 -19.20 25.24 -4.15
N GLY A 169 -19.47 25.78 -5.33
CA GLY A 169 -20.00 27.13 -5.52
C GLY A 169 -18.92 28.20 -5.61
N GLY A 170 -17.72 27.85 -6.08
CA GLY A 170 -16.61 28.78 -6.32
C GLY A 170 -15.73 29.03 -5.10
N LYS A 171 -14.57 29.66 -5.35
CA LYS A 171 -13.55 29.99 -4.34
C LYS A 171 -14.09 30.86 -3.21
N GLU A 172 -15.00 31.78 -3.53
CA GLU A 172 -15.62 32.71 -2.59
C GLU A 172 -16.54 32.00 -1.59
N ASN A 173 -16.93 30.76 -1.89
CA ASN A 173 -17.72 29.94 -0.98
C ASN A 173 -16.85 29.08 -0.06
N ILE A 174 -15.53 29.06 -0.22
CA ILE A 174 -14.63 28.23 0.60
C ILE A 174 -14.09 29.04 1.78
N LYS A 175 -14.36 28.57 3.00
CA LYS A 175 -13.84 29.16 4.23
C LYS A 175 -12.55 28.49 4.72
N ASP A 176 -12.50 27.16 4.64
CA ASP A 176 -11.37 26.37 5.11
C ASP A 176 -11.30 25.03 4.36
N VAL A 177 -10.09 24.53 4.14
CA VAL A 177 -9.85 23.24 3.49
C VAL A 177 -8.81 22.44 4.27
N THR A 178 -9.15 21.18 4.55
CA THR A 178 -8.26 20.19 5.14
C THR A 178 -8.50 18.83 4.50
N ASN A 179 -7.71 17.82 4.83
CA ASN A 179 -7.96 16.45 4.36
C ASN A 179 -7.68 15.41 5.45
N CYS A 180 -8.39 14.28 5.40
CA CYS A 180 -7.98 13.06 6.09
C CYS A 180 -7.37 12.08 5.08
N THR A 181 -7.24 10.79 5.42
CA THR A 181 -6.64 9.77 4.55
C THR A 181 -7.37 9.60 3.20
N THR A 182 -8.69 9.81 3.17
CA THR A 182 -9.50 9.53 1.97
C THR A 182 -10.51 10.62 1.60
N ARG A 183 -10.61 11.71 2.37
CA ARG A 183 -11.64 12.75 2.17
C ARG A 183 -11.06 14.14 2.24
N LEU A 184 -11.49 14.99 1.31
CA LEU A 184 -11.28 16.43 1.34
C LEU A 184 -12.38 17.02 2.22
N ARG A 185 -12.00 17.74 3.28
CA ARG A 185 -12.89 18.31 4.28
C ARG A 185 -12.90 19.82 4.10
N LEU A 186 -14.07 20.36 3.83
CA LEU A 186 -14.25 21.75 3.50
C LEU A 186 -15.26 22.37 4.46
N THR A 187 -15.01 23.61 4.85
CA THR A 187 -16.03 24.46 5.43
C THR A 187 -16.43 25.49 4.39
N VAL A 188 -17.72 25.59 4.08
CA VAL A 188 -18.24 26.57 3.12
C VAL A 188 -18.96 27.73 3.82
N TYR A 189 -19.08 28.88 3.15
CA TYR A 189 -19.85 30.01 3.66
C TYR A 189 -21.36 29.79 3.52
N ASP A 190 -21.78 29.22 2.38
CA ASP A 190 -23.16 28.99 1.99
C ASP A 190 -23.34 27.57 1.44
N GLU A 191 -24.11 26.75 2.16
CA GLU A 191 -24.38 25.36 1.78
C GLU A 191 -25.32 25.24 0.57
N SER A 192 -26.10 26.28 0.26
CA SER A 192 -27.08 26.25 -0.83
C SER A 192 -26.44 26.31 -2.21
N LYS A 193 -25.19 26.79 -2.28
CA LYS A 193 -24.38 26.82 -3.50
C LYS A 193 -23.65 25.51 -3.79
N VAL A 194 -23.69 24.56 -2.87
CA VAL A 194 -23.01 23.27 -3.03
C VAL A 194 -23.89 22.33 -3.82
N ALA A 195 -23.35 21.80 -4.92
CA ALA A 195 -24.01 20.82 -5.76
C ALA A 195 -24.39 19.55 -4.99
N ASP A 196 -25.24 18.73 -5.61
CA ASP A 196 -25.68 17.47 -5.03
C ASP A 196 -24.63 16.37 -5.18
N THR A 197 -24.89 15.22 -4.54
CA THR A 197 -23.97 14.08 -4.60
C THR A 197 -23.80 13.53 -6.02
N GLU A 198 -24.79 13.70 -6.89
CA GLU A 198 -24.74 13.24 -8.28
C GLU A 198 -23.68 14.01 -9.08
N TYR A 199 -23.60 15.34 -8.90
CA TYR A 199 -22.51 16.13 -9.47
C TYR A 199 -21.14 15.57 -9.06
N PHE A 200 -20.86 15.46 -7.76
CA PHE A 200 -19.52 15.04 -7.31
C PHE A 200 -19.16 13.61 -7.72
N THR A 201 -20.13 12.72 -7.89
CA THR A 201 -19.89 11.32 -8.27
C THR A 201 -19.94 11.09 -9.78
N HIS A 202 -20.36 12.08 -10.56
CA HIS A 202 -20.40 12.02 -12.01
C HIS A 202 -19.00 11.72 -12.57
N GLN A 203 -18.95 10.82 -13.57
CA GLN A 203 -17.69 10.37 -14.20
C GLN A 203 -16.61 9.89 -13.21
N GLN A 204 -17.01 9.44 -12.02
CA GLN A 204 -16.09 8.97 -10.97
C GLN A 204 -15.12 10.06 -10.49
N MET A 205 -15.51 11.34 -10.57
CA MET A 205 -14.69 12.45 -10.07
C MET A 205 -14.43 12.28 -8.57
N ALA A 206 -15.49 12.02 -7.78
CA ALA A 206 -15.42 11.57 -6.40
C ALA A 206 -16.17 10.23 -6.19
N HIS A 207 -15.87 9.55 -5.09
CA HIS A 207 -16.57 8.35 -4.64
C HIS A 207 -17.84 8.67 -3.83
N GLY A 208 -18.06 9.95 -3.48
CA GLY A 208 -19.21 10.38 -2.69
C GLY A 208 -19.07 11.78 -2.12
N LEU A 209 -20.18 12.29 -1.59
CA LEU A 209 -20.29 13.57 -0.91
C LEU A 209 -21.03 13.39 0.42
N VAL A 210 -20.53 13.98 1.49
CA VAL A 210 -21.21 14.04 2.79
C VAL A 210 -21.43 15.52 3.13
N LYS A 211 -22.69 15.89 3.39
CA LYS A 211 -23.09 17.25 3.78
C LYS A 211 -23.59 17.26 5.21
N SER A 212 -23.07 18.17 6.04
CA SER A 212 -23.52 18.39 7.41
C SER A 212 -23.51 19.88 7.71
N GLY A 213 -24.56 20.57 7.28
CA GLY A 213 -24.59 22.03 7.30
C GLY A 213 -23.51 22.61 6.37
N LYS A 214 -22.77 23.59 6.89
CA LYS A 214 -21.61 24.20 6.24
C LYS A 214 -20.36 23.29 6.16
N SER A 215 -20.38 22.11 6.74
CA SER A 215 -19.27 21.15 6.65
C SER A 215 -19.52 20.15 5.53
N ILE A 216 -18.64 20.15 4.54
CA ILE A 216 -18.71 19.31 3.35
C ILE A 216 -17.52 18.35 3.33
N GLN A 217 -17.75 17.08 3.00
CA GLN A 217 -16.69 16.11 2.78
C GLN A 217 -16.83 15.47 1.40
N VAL A 218 -15.83 15.65 0.54
CA VAL A 218 -15.74 14.98 -0.75
C VAL A 218 -14.87 13.72 -0.58
N VAL A 219 -15.40 12.56 -0.94
CA VAL A 219 -14.70 11.28 -0.79
C VAL A 219 -13.84 11.03 -2.03
N VAL A 220 -12.56 11.37 -1.97
CA VAL A 220 -11.63 11.32 -3.11
C VAL A 220 -10.89 9.98 -3.18
N GLY A 221 -10.53 9.41 -2.03
CA GLY A 221 -9.64 8.26 -1.93
C GLY A 221 -8.20 8.66 -1.60
N MET A 222 -7.24 7.76 -1.87
CA MET A 222 -5.85 7.90 -1.41
C MET A 222 -5.08 9.06 -2.05
N THR A 223 -5.60 9.65 -3.13
CA THR A 223 -5.01 10.79 -3.85
C THR A 223 -5.44 12.14 -3.27
N VAL A 224 -6.16 12.15 -2.14
CA VAL A 224 -6.65 13.38 -1.53
C VAL A 224 -5.56 14.40 -1.16
N PRO A 225 -4.32 14.03 -0.74
CA PRO A 225 -3.29 15.03 -0.49
C PRO A 225 -2.93 15.83 -1.75
N GLN A 226 -2.77 15.17 -2.90
CA GLN A 226 -2.46 15.82 -4.18
C GLN A 226 -3.59 16.72 -4.67
N VAL A 227 -4.83 16.25 -4.54
CA VAL A 227 -6.01 17.05 -4.91
C VAL A 227 -6.16 18.26 -3.99
N ARG A 228 -5.87 18.12 -2.69
CA ARG A 228 -5.88 19.25 -1.76
C ARG A 228 -4.85 20.30 -2.15
N GLU A 229 -3.61 19.90 -2.43
CA GLU A 229 -2.54 20.83 -2.81
C GLU A 229 -2.93 21.65 -4.06
N ALA A 230 -3.45 20.98 -5.10
CA ALA A 230 -3.96 21.66 -6.29
C ALA A 230 -5.16 22.58 -5.97
N PHE A 231 -6.06 22.14 -5.10
CA PHE A 231 -7.23 22.91 -4.67
C PHE A 231 -6.83 24.17 -3.88
N GLU A 232 -5.87 24.06 -2.96
CA GLU A 232 -5.34 25.19 -2.19
C GLU A 232 -4.69 26.23 -3.10
N GLN A 233 -3.86 25.79 -4.07
CA GLN A 233 -3.29 26.69 -5.07
C GLN A 233 -4.37 27.48 -5.81
N MET A 234 -5.46 26.83 -6.22
CA MET A 234 -6.57 27.51 -6.92
C MET A 234 -7.34 28.51 -6.05
N VAL A 235 -7.40 28.28 -4.74
CA VAL A 235 -8.06 29.18 -3.78
C VAL A 235 -7.14 30.34 -3.39
N GLU A 236 -5.83 30.11 -3.29
CA GLU A 236 -4.83 31.10 -2.87
C GLU A 236 -4.32 32.01 -3.99
N ASP A 237 -4.21 31.54 -5.25
CA ASP A 237 -3.64 32.29 -6.40
C ASP A 237 -4.40 33.57 -6.81
N GLN A 238 -5.45 33.96 -6.09
CA GLN A 238 -6.15 35.24 -6.30
C GLN A 238 -6.40 36.05 -5.01
N SER A 239 -5.66 35.79 -3.93
CA SER A 239 -5.58 36.79 -2.85
C SER A 239 -4.90 38.04 -3.43
N PRO A 240 -5.55 39.21 -3.48
CA PRO A 240 -4.91 40.42 -3.97
C PRO A 240 -3.62 40.67 -3.17
N GLU A 241 -2.57 41.10 -3.85
CA GLU A 241 -1.43 41.76 -3.21
C GLU A 241 -1.98 42.92 -2.37
N ASP A 242 -2.14 42.71 -1.06
CA ASP A 242 -2.35 43.80 -0.11
C ASP A 242 -1.04 44.61 -0.05
N LYS A 243 -1.07 45.76 -0.74
CA LYS A 243 -0.15 46.88 -0.55
C LYS A 243 -0.54 47.69 0.68
#